data_AF-A0A8S3S314-F1
#
_entry.id   AF-A0A8S3S314-F1
#
_cell.length_a   1.000
_cell.length_b   1.000
_cell.length_c   1.000
_cell.angle_alpha   90.00
_cell.angle_beta   90.00
_cell.angle_gamma   90.00
#
_symmetry.space_group_name_H-M   'P 1'
#
loop_
_entity.id
_entity.type
_entity.pdbx_description
1 polymer ?
#
loop_
_entity_poly.entity_id
_entity_poly.type
_entity_poly.pdbx_seq_one_letter_code
_entity_poly.pdbx_strand_id
1 'polypeptide(L)'
;MSSLREIELQSQRYNDKVDLFFNGQYIESERSANESQNETQPSDTHEIFKEWNDLNFEKEAFKKRYQIRKMWYKSLNERKQAFFNAIRTEYLVSTYEKWTNKEDIVFPRKFRVKRIETEPQEEFDIRLNLALTKFQSEIAILRLRVPKYKAIVEKVDNFIQDEMKKRSSGKIQEKLLELWHADTQREQEKSERILESKNEWGRSDVEKTKEKGKLSNFSKTKPKVINLSSRDLSDQEIKLLEHGLKFTPTPISDNVDLITDTDEFCRKLRLREFFGNTNYEDGSLVRNKKGTNPQPNRDKHLEEYINCLKQTANTNIVDSHVKSNLPKSQQKTIKKLQNDESIIIKEADKGGGIVIMDKDHYKDMVLNQLEDGVFYQKLNGNRDKSTMSKIRKLIKEYSDNLTDKEKDYLKNFEVKTSNFYGLPKIHKSKEIQDHVENCDSMYIKINRPTDLKIRPIIAGPSCSTQRLSNLLDILLKPLCIKVPSFVRDDMDFLNYIPDRVPLDTILQLMIDEGMFLFGSHVACDTG
;
A
#
# COMPACT_ATOMS: atom_id res chain seq x y z
N MET A 1 16.76 15.27 -9.75
CA MET A 1 16.84 16.64 -9.20
C MET A 1 15.70 17.56 -9.66
N SER A 2 15.07 17.37 -10.83
CA SER A 2 13.93 18.24 -11.24
C SER A 2 12.61 17.95 -10.51
N SER A 3 12.31 16.70 -10.13
CA SER A 3 11.04 16.38 -9.44
C SER A 3 10.93 16.97 -8.03
N LEU A 4 12.04 17.09 -7.29
CA LEU A 4 12.08 17.76 -5.99
C LEU A 4 11.87 19.28 -6.14
N ARG A 5 12.39 19.85 -7.24
CA ARG A 5 12.24 21.27 -7.57
C ARG A 5 10.81 21.60 -8.01
N GLU A 6 10.16 20.68 -8.72
CA GLU A 6 8.73 20.76 -9.08
C GLU A 6 7.82 20.68 -7.84
N ILE A 7 8.13 19.80 -6.89
CA ILE A 7 7.41 19.69 -5.62
C ILE A 7 7.62 20.95 -4.76
N GLU A 8 8.84 21.50 -4.71
CA GLU A 8 9.12 22.77 -4.03
C GLU A 8 8.39 23.95 -4.67
N LEU A 9 8.36 24.02 -6.01
CA LEU A 9 7.62 25.05 -6.76
C LEU A 9 6.10 24.93 -6.57
N GLN A 10 5.55 23.71 -6.54
CA GLN A 10 4.13 23.49 -6.25
C GLN A 10 3.78 23.89 -4.81
N SER A 11 4.66 23.59 -3.85
CA SER A 11 4.48 23.96 -2.45
C SER A 11 4.58 25.48 -2.23
N GLN A 12 5.48 26.16 -2.95
CA GLN A 12 5.57 27.63 -2.95
C GLN A 12 4.31 28.28 -3.55
N ARG A 13 3.87 27.83 -4.74
CA ARG A 13 2.64 28.33 -5.38
C ARG A 13 1.38 28.09 -4.54
N TYR A 14 1.37 27.02 -3.75
CA TYR A 14 0.32 26.73 -2.78
C TYR A 14 0.33 27.72 -1.61
N ASN A 15 1.48 27.98 -1.00
CA ASN A 15 1.60 28.93 0.10
C ASN A 15 1.27 30.36 -0.35
N ASP A 16 1.72 30.78 -1.53
CA ASP A 16 1.42 32.11 -2.07
C ASP A 16 -0.09 32.33 -2.27
N LYS A 17 -0.84 31.29 -2.66
CA LYS A 17 -2.32 31.34 -2.81
C LYS A 17 -3.05 31.28 -1.47
N VAL A 18 -2.50 30.57 -0.49
CA VAL A 18 -3.03 30.49 0.88
C VAL A 18 -2.84 31.85 1.58
N ASP A 19 -1.67 32.47 1.44
CA ASP A 19 -1.36 33.77 2.03
C ASP A 19 -2.20 34.90 1.41
N LEU A 20 -2.52 34.83 0.11
CA LEU A 20 -3.47 35.73 -0.55
C LEU A 20 -4.91 35.57 -0.03
N PHE A 21 -5.28 34.38 0.44
CA PHE A 21 -6.61 34.10 1.00
C PHE A 21 -6.74 34.54 2.46
N PHE A 22 -5.65 34.51 3.24
CA PHE A 22 -5.63 34.89 4.66
C PHE A 22 -5.25 36.36 4.92
N ASN A 23 -4.39 36.97 4.12
CA ASN A 23 -4.00 38.38 4.29
C ASN A 23 -5.08 39.38 3.82
N GLY A 24 -6.14 38.90 3.16
CA GLY A 24 -7.28 39.72 2.76
C GLY A 24 -8.30 40.01 3.88
N GLN A 25 -8.10 39.47 5.09
CA GLN A 25 -9.06 39.60 6.20
C GLN A 25 -8.48 40.13 7.53
N TYR A 26 -7.24 40.60 7.55
CA TYR A 26 -6.60 41.07 8.79
C TYR A 26 -5.89 42.42 8.62
N ILE A 27 -6.64 43.46 8.23
CA ILE A 27 -6.26 44.86 8.49
C ILE A 27 -7.53 45.62 8.87
N GLU A 28 -7.85 45.68 10.16
CA GLU A 28 -8.44 46.85 10.83
C GLU A 28 -8.57 46.56 12.34
N SER A 29 -8.36 47.59 13.16
CA SER A 29 -8.24 47.64 14.64
C SER A 29 -6.86 47.13 15.17
N GLU A 30 -6.04 47.89 15.88
CA GLU A 30 -6.29 49.03 16.76
C GLU A 30 -5.14 50.05 16.70
N ARG A 31 -5.50 51.34 16.73
CA ARG A 31 -4.65 52.46 17.14
C ARG A 31 -5.21 53.03 18.44
N SER A 32 -4.28 53.51 19.26
CA SER A 32 -4.36 54.52 20.34
C SER A 32 -5.02 54.16 21.68
N ALA A 33 -4.18 54.15 22.74
CA ALA A 33 -4.46 54.87 23.99
C ALA A 33 -3.13 55.20 24.72
N ASN A 34 -3.16 56.34 25.42
CA ASN A 34 -2.05 57.20 25.86
C ASN A 34 -1.39 56.85 27.20
N GLU A 35 -0.27 57.55 27.42
CA GLU A 35 0.58 57.73 28.61
C GLU A 35 -0.13 57.99 29.95
N SER A 36 0.47 57.50 31.05
CA SER A 36 0.59 58.22 32.33
C SER A 36 1.72 57.65 33.20
N GLN A 37 2.41 58.54 33.91
CA GLN A 37 3.70 58.35 34.62
C GLN A 37 3.61 57.70 36.02
N ASN A 38 4.76 57.13 36.41
CA ASN A 38 5.47 57.18 37.71
C ASN A 38 5.36 56.06 38.78
N GLU A 39 6.59 55.73 39.23
CA GLU A 39 7.09 55.27 40.54
C GLU A 39 7.32 53.78 40.85
N THR A 40 8.45 53.58 41.54
CA THR A 40 9.40 52.45 41.51
C THR A 40 9.06 51.31 42.47
N GLN A 41 9.16 50.06 41.98
CA GLN A 41 9.35 48.82 42.76
C GLN A 41 10.41 47.96 42.04
N PRO A 42 11.46 47.45 42.71
CA PRO A 42 12.43 46.56 42.09
C PRO A 42 12.02 45.10 42.31
N SER A 43 11.43 44.43 41.30
CA SER A 43 11.65 42.97 41.09
C SER A 43 11.12 42.39 39.78
N ASP A 44 10.07 42.91 39.14
CA ASP A 44 9.49 42.21 37.96
C ASP A 44 10.32 42.39 36.68
N THR A 45 11.06 43.48 36.56
CA THR A 45 11.89 43.76 35.38
C THR A 45 13.09 42.82 35.26
N HIS A 46 13.60 42.27 36.36
CA HIS A 46 14.73 41.34 36.34
C HIS A 46 14.28 39.91 35.97
N GLU A 47 13.10 39.48 36.41
CA GLU A 47 12.47 38.22 35.96
C GLU A 47 12.05 38.30 34.49
N ILE A 48 11.44 39.41 34.05
CA ILE A 48 11.08 39.62 32.64
C ILE A 48 12.32 39.69 31.74
N PHE A 49 13.41 40.35 32.17
CA PHE A 49 14.68 40.35 31.41
C PHE A 49 15.34 38.97 31.36
N LYS A 50 15.20 38.16 32.41
CA LYS A 50 15.73 36.80 32.49
C LYS A 50 14.93 35.86 31.57
N GLU A 51 13.60 35.91 31.62
CA GLU A 51 12.71 35.20 30.69
C GLU A 51 12.95 35.61 29.24
N TRP A 52 13.11 36.91 28.96
CA TRP A 52 13.38 37.41 27.61
C TRP A 52 14.75 36.95 27.07
N ASN A 53 15.77 36.93 27.92
CA ASN A 53 17.09 36.39 27.57
C ASN A 53 17.07 34.87 27.39
N ASP A 54 16.33 34.12 28.21
CA ASP A 54 16.18 32.67 28.07
C ASP A 54 15.39 32.31 26.80
N LEU A 55 14.35 33.09 26.43
CA LEU A 55 13.60 32.93 25.17
C LEU A 55 14.46 33.24 23.92
N ASN A 56 15.30 34.27 23.98
CA ASN A 56 16.19 34.62 22.87
C ASN A 56 17.26 33.54 22.66
N PHE A 57 17.77 33.00 23.76
CA PHE A 57 18.71 31.92 23.79
C PHE A 57 18.14 30.62 23.19
N GLU A 58 16.90 30.24 23.55
CA GLU A 58 16.24 29.07 22.96
C GLU A 58 16.01 29.24 21.45
N LYS A 59 15.53 30.40 21.02
CA LYS A 59 15.35 30.73 19.60
C LYS A 59 16.66 30.58 18.81
N GLU A 60 17.78 30.98 19.40
CA GLU A 60 19.10 30.83 18.79
C GLU A 60 19.54 29.36 18.69
N ALA A 61 19.30 28.55 19.72
CA ALA A 61 19.54 27.12 19.69
C ALA A 61 18.70 26.41 18.60
N PHE A 62 17.41 26.74 18.48
CA PHE A 62 16.56 26.22 17.41
C PHE A 62 17.05 26.63 16.01
N LYS A 63 17.50 27.88 15.83
CA LYS A 63 18.08 28.36 14.57
C LYS A 63 19.35 27.60 14.21
N LYS A 64 20.24 27.36 15.17
CA LYS A 64 21.47 26.56 14.97
C LYS A 64 21.15 25.10 14.64
N ARG A 65 20.18 24.48 15.33
CA ARG A 65 19.67 23.14 14.99
C ARG A 65 19.15 23.09 13.55
N TYR A 66 18.39 24.10 13.13
CA TYR A 66 17.87 24.18 11.76
C TYR A 66 19.00 24.28 10.71
N GLN A 67 20.08 25.01 10.99
CA GLN A 67 21.24 25.09 10.10
C GLN A 67 21.94 23.73 9.92
N ILE A 68 21.97 22.89 10.96
CA ILE A 68 22.57 21.55 10.92
C ILE A 68 21.56 20.42 10.67
N ARG A 69 20.31 20.73 10.28
CA ARG A 69 19.21 19.76 10.18
C ARG A 69 19.54 18.51 9.35
N LYS A 70 20.30 18.66 8.26
CA LYS A 70 20.68 17.52 7.40
C LYS A 70 21.56 16.51 8.14
N MET A 71 22.57 17.00 8.88
CA MET A 71 23.44 16.17 9.70
C MET A 71 22.65 15.57 10.86
N TRP A 72 21.84 16.41 11.54
CA TRP A 72 21.02 16.01 12.68
C TRP A 72 20.11 14.83 12.36
N TYR A 73 19.28 14.94 11.32
CA TYR A 73 18.35 13.88 10.94
C TYR A 73 19.06 12.63 10.40
N LYS A 74 20.18 12.80 9.70
CA LYS A 74 20.99 11.66 9.24
C LYS A 74 21.51 10.85 10.44
N SER A 75 22.13 11.52 11.41
CA SER A 75 22.63 10.90 12.63
C SER A 75 21.50 10.29 13.46
N LEU A 76 20.38 10.99 13.60
CA LEU A 76 19.22 10.49 14.36
C LEU A 76 18.68 9.20 13.75
N ASN A 77 18.56 9.14 12.42
CA ASN A 77 18.11 7.96 11.71
C ASN A 77 19.11 6.79 11.82
N GLU A 78 20.41 7.04 11.68
CA GLU A 78 21.46 6.02 11.84
C GLU A 78 21.44 5.43 13.26
N ARG A 79 21.40 6.31 14.28
CA ARG A 79 21.30 5.90 15.70
C ARG A 79 20.02 5.11 15.97
N LYS A 80 18.87 5.59 15.49
CA LYS A 80 17.56 4.91 15.63
C LYS A 80 17.60 3.50 15.05
N GLN A 81 18.13 3.33 13.84
CA GLN A 81 18.22 2.03 13.19
C GLN A 81 19.16 1.08 13.96
N ALA A 82 20.31 1.59 14.43
CA ALA A 82 21.24 0.81 15.24
C ALA A 82 20.59 0.38 16.57
N PHE A 83 19.91 1.29 17.27
CA PHE A 83 19.21 1.01 18.52
C PHE A 83 18.12 -0.05 18.33
N PHE A 84 17.23 0.11 17.34
CA PHE A 84 16.18 -0.87 17.05
C PHE A 84 16.76 -2.25 16.71
N ASN A 85 17.86 -2.29 15.94
CA ASN A 85 18.55 -3.55 15.64
C ASN A 85 19.17 -4.20 16.87
N ALA A 86 19.72 -3.41 17.81
CA ALA A 86 20.25 -3.93 19.08
C ALA A 86 19.15 -4.60 19.91
N ILE A 87 18.08 -3.88 20.24
CA ILE A 87 17.00 -4.37 21.11
C ILE A 87 16.26 -5.57 20.48
N ARG A 88 16.02 -5.54 19.16
CA ARG A 88 15.36 -6.63 18.44
C ARG A 88 16.23 -7.88 18.42
N THR A 89 17.53 -7.73 18.19
CA THR A 89 18.47 -8.85 18.16
C THR A 89 18.63 -9.47 19.55
N GLU A 90 18.73 -8.63 20.58
CA GLU A 90 18.81 -9.06 21.99
C GLU A 90 17.56 -9.85 22.41
N TYR A 91 16.38 -9.35 22.04
CA TYR A 91 15.12 -10.07 22.23
C TYR A 91 15.10 -11.43 21.49
N LEU A 92 15.48 -11.44 20.21
CA LEU A 92 15.47 -12.66 19.40
C LEU A 92 16.40 -13.74 19.96
N VAL A 93 17.60 -13.34 20.36
CA VAL A 93 18.58 -14.22 21.01
C VAL A 93 18.03 -14.79 22.30
N SER A 94 17.46 -13.96 23.18
CA SER A 94 16.87 -14.43 24.44
C SER A 94 15.73 -15.43 24.20
N THR A 95 14.97 -15.25 23.12
CA THR A 95 13.89 -16.16 22.73
C THR A 95 14.44 -17.48 22.21
N TYR A 96 15.46 -17.43 21.37
CA TYR A 96 16.08 -18.63 20.81
C TYR A 96 16.81 -19.45 21.87
N GLU A 97 17.52 -18.83 22.81
CA GLU A 97 18.14 -19.52 23.95
C GLU A 97 17.08 -20.20 24.83
N LYS A 98 15.94 -19.55 25.06
CA LYS A 98 14.79 -20.18 25.74
C LYS A 98 14.22 -21.37 24.97
N TRP A 99 14.34 -21.40 23.66
CA TRP A 99 13.84 -22.50 22.82
C TRP A 99 14.81 -23.67 22.74
N THR A 100 16.13 -23.41 22.78
CA THR A 100 17.17 -24.44 22.80
C THR A 100 17.28 -25.14 24.14
N ASN A 101 16.89 -24.48 25.25
CA ASN A 101 17.01 -25.03 26.61
C ASN A 101 15.79 -25.83 27.07
N LYS A 102 14.82 -26.11 26.18
CA LYS A 102 13.66 -26.96 26.48
C LYS A 102 14.01 -28.42 26.24
N GLU A 103 13.37 -29.33 26.98
CA GLU A 103 13.44 -30.78 26.75
C GLU A 103 13.09 -31.11 25.29
N ASP A 104 11.99 -30.53 24.78
CA ASP A 104 11.66 -30.51 23.36
C ASP A 104 12.13 -29.21 22.71
N ILE A 105 13.22 -29.27 21.96
CA ILE A 105 13.81 -28.11 21.29
C ILE A 105 12.81 -27.55 20.26
N VAL A 106 12.51 -26.25 20.40
CA VAL A 106 11.60 -25.56 19.47
C VAL A 106 12.41 -24.93 18.34
N PHE A 107 12.31 -25.50 17.13
CA PHE A 107 12.99 -24.95 15.95
C PHE A 107 12.22 -23.79 15.30
N PRO A 108 12.88 -22.64 15.05
CA PRO A 108 12.39 -21.64 14.11
C PRO A 108 12.10 -22.27 12.75
N ARG A 109 11.11 -21.74 12.01
CA ARG A 109 10.67 -22.31 10.72
C ARG A 109 11.81 -22.60 9.75
N LYS A 110 12.86 -21.76 9.74
CA LYS A 110 14.05 -21.90 8.88
C LYS A 110 14.94 -23.12 9.21
N PHE A 111 14.82 -23.70 10.40
CA PHE A 111 15.60 -24.85 10.86
C PHE A 111 14.74 -26.11 11.08
N ARG A 112 13.44 -26.07 10.80
CA ARG A 112 12.58 -27.23 10.96
C ARG A 112 12.93 -28.30 9.93
N VAL A 113 13.23 -29.49 10.41
CA VAL A 113 13.47 -30.68 9.59
C VAL A 113 12.14 -31.42 9.41
N LYS A 114 11.71 -31.61 8.17
CA LYS A 114 10.51 -32.43 7.86
C LYS A 114 10.90 -33.90 7.81
N ARG A 115 10.04 -34.76 8.34
CA ARG A 115 10.17 -36.21 8.21
C ARG A 115 9.92 -36.64 6.75
N ILE A 116 10.74 -37.55 6.26
CA ILE A 116 10.61 -38.20 4.96
C ILE A 116 10.15 -39.63 5.23
N GLU A 117 9.04 -40.07 4.66
CA GLU A 117 8.43 -41.37 5.00
C GLU A 117 9.34 -42.57 4.75
N THR A 118 10.28 -42.46 3.81
CA THR A 118 11.20 -43.54 3.42
C THR A 118 12.56 -43.46 4.10
N GLU A 119 12.82 -42.48 4.98
CA GLU A 119 14.14 -42.30 5.59
C GLU A 119 14.32 -43.15 6.86
N PRO A 120 15.48 -43.81 7.05
CA PRO A 120 15.84 -44.44 8.32
C PRO A 120 15.92 -43.42 9.46
N GLN A 121 15.61 -43.86 10.69
CA GLN A 121 15.62 -42.97 11.86
C GLN A 121 17.00 -42.34 12.13
N GLU A 122 18.08 -43.10 11.92
CA GLU A 122 19.45 -42.63 12.10
C GLU A 122 19.80 -41.46 11.16
N GLU A 123 19.31 -41.50 9.91
CA GLU A 123 19.50 -40.40 8.95
C GLU A 123 18.72 -39.15 9.37
N PHE A 124 17.50 -39.32 9.87
CA PHE A 124 16.72 -38.22 10.43
C PHE A 124 17.43 -37.56 11.60
N ASP A 125 17.99 -38.35 12.52
CA ASP A 125 18.70 -37.86 13.71
C ASP A 125 19.96 -37.08 13.32
N ILE A 126 20.70 -37.51 12.29
CA ILE A 126 21.84 -36.76 11.73
C ILE A 126 21.39 -35.40 11.17
N ARG A 127 20.28 -35.36 10.41
CA ARG A 127 19.75 -34.09 9.87
C ARG A 127 19.25 -33.16 10.97
N LEU A 128 18.63 -33.73 12.01
CA LEU A 128 18.16 -32.99 13.17
C LEU A 128 19.33 -32.38 13.95
N ASN A 129 20.40 -33.15 14.19
CA ASN A 129 21.63 -32.67 14.82
C ASN A 129 22.30 -31.56 13.99
N LEU A 130 22.37 -31.71 12.67
CA LEU A 130 22.89 -30.66 11.79
C LEU A 130 22.05 -29.37 11.88
N ALA A 131 20.72 -29.49 11.96
CA ALA A 131 19.83 -28.35 12.14
C ALA A 131 20.04 -27.68 13.51
N LEU A 132 20.27 -28.46 14.57
CA LEU A 132 20.60 -27.96 15.91
C LEU A 132 21.91 -27.19 15.92
N THR A 133 22.97 -27.72 15.33
CA THR A 133 24.28 -27.03 15.24
C THR A 133 24.17 -25.72 14.46
N LYS A 134 23.41 -25.71 13.34
CA LYS A 134 23.13 -24.49 12.57
C LYS A 134 22.34 -23.47 13.39
N PHE A 135 21.38 -23.93 14.19
CA PHE A 135 20.59 -23.07 15.05
C PHE A 135 21.43 -22.45 16.17
N GLN A 136 22.29 -23.23 16.83
CA GLN A 136 23.23 -22.73 17.84
C GLN A 136 24.23 -21.73 17.25
N SER A 137 24.73 -21.99 16.04
CA SER A 137 25.62 -21.06 15.33
C SER A 137 24.95 -19.72 15.03
N GLU A 138 23.67 -19.73 14.65
CA GLU A 138 22.89 -18.50 14.46
C GLU A 138 22.74 -17.70 15.75
N ILE A 139 22.47 -18.36 16.88
CA ILE A 139 22.40 -17.71 18.20
C ILE A 139 23.74 -17.02 18.51
N ALA A 140 24.86 -17.72 18.31
CA ALA A 140 26.20 -17.16 18.53
C ALA A 140 26.48 -15.93 17.64
N ILE A 141 26.13 -16.00 16.35
CA ILE A 141 26.26 -14.86 15.43
C ILE A 141 25.41 -13.67 15.88
N LEU A 142 24.17 -13.92 16.30
CA LEU A 142 23.28 -12.86 16.76
C LEU A 142 23.79 -12.22 18.06
N ARG A 143 24.35 -13.01 19.00
CA ARG A 143 25.03 -12.52 20.21
C ARG A 143 26.17 -11.55 19.89
N LEU A 144 26.97 -11.85 18.85
CA LEU A 144 28.06 -10.98 18.41
C LEU A 144 27.58 -9.69 17.71
N ARG A 145 26.36 -9.68 17.16
CA ARG A 145 25.79 -8.49 16.50
C ARG A 145 25.27 -7.44 17.48
N VAL A 146 24.75 -7.84 18.63
CA VAL A 146 24.23 -6.91 19.66
C VAL A 146 25.27 -5.85 20.06
N PRO A 147 26.50 -6.19 20.49
CA PRO A 147 27.50 -5.19 20.87
C PRO A 147 27.91 -4.31 19.69
N LYS A 148 27.94 -4.85 18.47
CA LYS A 148 28.24 -4.06 17.26
C LYS A 148 27.20 -2.95 17.04
N TYR A 149 25.91 -3.23 17.28
CA TYR A 149 24.87 -2.22 17.17
C TYR A 149 24.93 -1.20 18.30
N LYS A 150 25.19 -1.63 19.55
CA LYS A 150 25.39 -0.73 20.70
C LYS A 150 26.57 0.23 20.47
N ALA A 151 27.68 -0.26 19.93
CA ALA A 151 28.83 0.57 19.56
C ALA A 151 28.52 1.63 18.48
N ILE A 152 27.61 1.34 17.54
CA ILE A 152 27.16 2.34 16.54
C ILE A 152 26.35 3.45 17.22
N VAL A 153 25.48 3.11 18.17
CA VAL A 153 24.72 4.10 18.95
C VAL A 153 25.67 5.05 19.68
N GLU A 154 26.63 4.50 20.43
CA GLU A 154 27.65 5.27 21.15
C GLU A 154 28.49 6.15 20.21
N LYS A 155 28.89 5.60 19.06
CA LYS A 155 29.65 6.35 18.05
C LYS A 155 28.88 7.56 17.53
N VAL A 156 27.58 7.43 17.27
CA VAL A 156 26.76 8.53 16.78
C VAL A 156 26.54 9.58 17.88
N ASP A 157 26.32 9.15 19.13
CA ASP A 157 26.19 10.07 20.26
C ASP A 157 27.47 10.88 20.48
N ASN A 158 28.63 10.23 20.47
CA ASN A 158 29.94 10.91 20.57
C ASN A 158 30.16 11.89 19.40
N PHE A 159 29.82 11.48 18.18
CA PHE A 159 29.92 12.34 17.01
C PHE A 159 29.07 13.63 17.14
N ILE A 160 27.82 13.50 17.61
CA ILE A 160 26.96 14.67 17.83
C ILE A 160 27.50 15.55 18.95
N GLN A 161 27.95 14.97 20.05
CA GLN A 161 28.56 15.74 21.15
C GLN A 161 29.78 16.54 20.69
N ASP A 162 30.66 15.94 19.90
CA ASP A 162 31.84 16.61 19.35
C ASP A 162 31.46 17.72 18.35
N GLU A 163 30.46 17.49 17.50
CA GLU A 163 29.99 18.53 16.58
C GLU A 163 29.29 19.68 17.31
N MET A 164 28.59 19.43 18.42
CA MET A 164 27.97 20.49 19.22
C MET A 164 29.04 21.34 19.92
N LYS A 165 30.10 20.72 20.45
CA LYS A 165 31.25 21.42 21.05
C LYS A 165 31.99 22.33 20.06
N LYS A 166 32.07 21.94 18.78
CA LYS A 166 32.74 22.76 17.74
C LYS A 166 31.91 23.97 17.29
N ARG A 167 30.58 23.92 17.40
CA ARG A 167 29.66 24.86 16.74
C ARG A 167 28.95 25.81 17.71
N SER A 168 29.04 25.53 18.99
CA SER A 168 28.38 26.28 20.07
C SER A 168 29.18 26.16 21.36
N SER A 169 28.95 27.08 22.29
CA SER A 169 29.55 27.11 23.61
C SER A 169 28.55 27.61 24.65
N GLY A 170 28.85 27.37 25.92
CA GLY A 170 28.02 27.78 27.05
C GLY A 170 26.62 27.18 26.99
N LYS A 171 25.61 27.96 27.41
CA LYS A 171 24.21 27.51 27.44
C LYS A 171 23.76 26.90 26.10
N ILE A 172 24.20 27.41 24.93
CA ILE A 172 23.63 27.06 23.60
C ILE A 172 23.91 25.60 23.30
N GLN A 173 25.12 25.17 23.67
CA GLN A 173 25.55 23.79 23.55
C GLN A 173 24.71 22.88 24.45
N GLU A 174 24.45 23.29 25.70
CA GLU A 174 23.63 22.52 26.65
C GLU A 174 22.21 22.30 26.09
N LYS A 175 21.58 23.36 25.56
CA LYS A 175 20.24 23.26 24.98
C LYS A 175 20.19 22.41 23.71
N LEU A 176 21.24 22.47 22.87
CA LEU A 176 21.33 21.60 21.70
C LEU A 176 21.50 20.13 22.11
N LEU A 177 22.30 19.83 23.14
CA LEU A 177 22.42 18.47 23.65
C LEU A 177 21.11 17.99 24.29
N GLU A 178 20.40 18.84 25.03
CA GLU A 178 19.06 18.55 25.57
C GLU A 178 18.08 18.17 24.45
N LEU A 179 18.05 18.95 23.35
CA LEU A 179 17.20 18.64 22.18
C LEU A 179 17.59 17.31 21.51
N TRP A 180 18.89 16.97 21.46
CA TRP A 180 19.34 15.68 20.96
C TRP A 180 18.89 14.53 21.85
N HIS A 181 19.03 14.69 23.17
CA HIS A 181 18.55 13.70 24.15
C HIS A 181 17.03 13.51 24.05
N ALA A 182 16.26 14.58 23.92
CA ALA A 182 14.81 14.50 23.76
C ALA A 182 14.39 13.79 22.45
N ASP A 183 15.03 14.11 21.32
CA ASP A 183 14.77 13.44 20.04
C ASP A 183 15.13 11.94 20.09
N THR A 184 16.28 11.62 20.67
CA THR A 184 16.76 10.24 20.76
C THR A 184 15.93 9.39 21.71
N GLN A 185 15.54 9.93 22.87
CA GLN A 185 14.64 9.28 23.82
C GLN A 185 13.29 8.99 23.17
N ARG A 186 12.70 9.97 22.47
CA ARG A 186 11.43 9.79 21.76
C ARG A 186 11.50 8.65 20.73
N GLU A 187 12.60 8.53 19.99
CA GLU A 187 12.77 7.45 19.02
C GLU A 187 13.10 6.09 19.67
N GLN A 188 13.72 6.07 20.86
CA GLN A 188 13.93 4.86 21.66
C GLN A 188 12.60 4.32 22.18
N GLU A 189 11.79 5.15 22.83
CA GLU A 189 10.46 4.77 23.34
C GLU A 189 9.54 4.27 22.23
N LYS A 190 9.60 4.88 21.04
CA LYS A 190 8.87 4.36 19.86
C LYS A 190 9.38 2.98 19.43
N SER A 191 10.70 2.78 19.43
CA SER A 191 11.33 1.51 19.03
C SER A 191 10.97 0.38 19.99
N GLU A 192 10.93 0.67 21.29
CA GLU A 192 10.52 -0.27 22.35
C GLU A 192 9.04 -0.61 22.25
N ARG A 193 8.15 0.38 22.10
CA ARG A 193 6.72 0.16 21.85
C ARG A 193 6.44 -0.72 20.63
N ILE A 194 7.17 -0.50 19.53
CA ILE A 194 7.05 -1.35 18.32
C ILE A 194 7.47 -2.78 18.62
N LEU A 195 8.51 -2.99 19.42
CA LEU A 195 8.98 -4.33 19.80
C LEU A 195 7.98 -5.01 20.74
N GLU A 196 7.45 -4.29 21.74
CA GLU A 196 6.42 -4.77 22.67
C GLU A 196 5.14 -5.19 21.94
N SER A 197 4.61 -4.33 21.07
CA SER A 197 3.43 -4.64 20.26
C SER A 197 3.63 -5.90 19.39
N LYS A 198 4.81 -6.06 18.78
CA LYS A 198 5.16 -7.27 18.03
C LYS A 198 5.26 -8.51 18.92
N ASN A 199 5.69 -8.35 20.16
CA ASN A 199 5.81 -9.44 21.13
C ASN A 199 4.45 -9.85 21.69
N GLU A 200 3.55 -8.91 21.93
CA GLU A 200 2.16 -9.19 22.35
C GLU A 200 1.39 -9.93 21.26
N TRP A 201 1.51 -9.48 20.01
CA TRP A 201 0.93 -10.19 18.87
C TRP A 201 1.47 -11.62 18.77
N GLY A 202 2.79 -11.78 18.94
CA GLY A 202 3.47 -13.08 18.95
C GLY A 202 3.14 -13.98 20.15
N ARG A 203 2.86 -13.42 21.35
CA ARG A 203 2.37 -14.18 22.51
C ARG A 203 0.93 -14.64 22.30
N SER A 204 0.06 -13.78 21.77
CA SER A 204 -1.32 -14.16 21.44
C SER A 204 -1.35 -15.29 20.40
N ASP A 205 -0.44 -15.27 19.42
CA ASP A 205 -0.30 -16.33 18.44
C ASP A 205 0.31 -17.58 19.05
N VAL A 206 1.36 -17.50 19.87
CA VAL A 206 1.99 -18.69 20.49
C VAL A 206 1.09 -19.35 21.54
N GLU A 207 0.28 -18.61 22.30
CA GLU A 207 -0.73 -19.15 23.21
C GLU A 207 -1.92 -19.75 22.46
N LYS A 208 -2.43 -19.10 21.41
CA LYS A 208 -3.40 -19.70 20.47
C LYS A 208 -2.82 -20.94 19.76
N THR A 209 -1.51 -20.99 19.55
CA THR A 209 -0.81 -22.15 18.95
C THR A 209 -0.50 -23.23 19.98
N LYS A 210 -0.41 -22.93 21.28
CA LYS A 210 -0.25 -23.94 22.35
C LYS A 210 -1.56 -24.66 22.67
N GLU A 211 -2.71 -23.98 22.61
CA GLU A 211 -4.01 -24.64 22.69
C GLU A 211 -4.32 -25.45 21.42
N LYS A 212 -3.92 -24.96 20.24
CA LYS A 212 -4.02 -25.74 18.99
C LYS A 212 -2.96 -26.84 18.85
N GLY A 213 -1.83 -26.72 19.55
CA GLY A 213 -0.69 -27.65 19.48
C GLY A 213 -0.93 -28.97 20.22
N LYS A 214 -1.99 -29.07 21.04
CA LYS A 214 -2.49 -30.36 21.55
C LYS A 214 -3.54 -31.01 20.64
N LEU A 215 -3.95 -30.36 19.54
CA LEU A 215 -4.88 -30.91 18.54
C LEU A 215 -4.35 -30.92 17.10
N SER A 216 -3.11 -30.50 16.83
CA SER A 216 -2.59 -30.45 15.46
C SER A 216 -1.73 -31.67 15.11
N ASN A 217 -2.38 -32.81 14.87
CA ASN A 217 -1.85 -33.84 13.97
C ASN A 217 -2.57 -33.90 12.62
N PHE A 218 -3.43 -32.93 12.29
CA PHE A 218 -3.94 -32.70 10.93
C PHE A 218 -4.15 -31.19 10.71
N SER A 219 -3.24 -30.52 10.01
CA SER A 219 -3.54 -29.19 9.45
C SER A 219 -4.53 -29.39 8.30
N LYS A 220 -5.84 -29.35 8.59
CA LYS A 220 -6.90 -29.45 7.56
C LYS A 220 -6.55 -28.55 6.38
N THR A 221 -6.38 -29.15 5.22
CA THR A 221 -6.11 -28.43 3.97
C THR A 221 -7.36 -27.69 3.55
N LYS A 222 -7.35 -26.35 3.62
CA LYS A 222 -8.49 -25.55 3.15
C LYS A 222 -8.62 -25.67 1.63
N PRO A 223 -9.81 -25.97 1.09
CA PRO A 223 -10.03 -26.10 -0.34
C PRO A 223 -9.78 -24.76 -1.06
N LYS A 224 -8.99 -24.84 -2.12
CA LYS A 224 -8.68 -23.71 -3.02
C LYS A 224 -9.56 -23.74 -4.27
N VAL A 225 -10.02 -24.93 -4.69
CA VAL A 225 -10.87 -25.13 -5.86
C VAL A 225 -12.24 -25.62 -5.39
N ILE A 226 -13.27 -24.83 -5.67
CA ILE A 226 -14.65 -25.07 -5.23
C ILE A 226 -15.49 -25.23 -6.48
N ASN A 227 -15.83 -26.46 -6.82
CA ASN A 227 -16.66 -26.77 -7.97
C ASN A 227 -18.14 -26.77 -7.58
N LEU A 228 -18.84 -25.73 -7.99
CA LEU A 228 -20.28 -25.58 -7.81
C LEU A 228 -21.11 -26.00 -9.04
N SER A 229 -20.43 -26.40 -10.11
CA SER A 229 -21.03 -26.80 -11.37
C SER A 229 -21.40 -28.28 -11.37
N SER A 230 -22.37 -28.63 -12.20
CA SER A 230 -22.74 -30.02 -12.47
C SER A 230 -21.59 -30.82 -13.10
N ARG A 231 -20.71 -30.15 -13.86
CA ARG A 231 -19.56 -30.71 -14.57
C ARG A 231 -18.49 -31.22 -13.62
N ASP A 232 -18.06 -32.47 -13.81
CA ASP A 232 -16.87 -33.00 -13.15
C ASP A 232 -15.59 -32.44 -13.75
N LEU A 233 -14.64 -32.10 -12.87
CA LEU A 233 -13.30 -31.71 -13.28
C LEU A 233 -12.39 -32.94 -13.28
N SER A 234 -11.56 -33.06 -14.31
CA SER A 234 -10.49 -34.08 -14.30
C SER A 234 -9.37 -33.68 -13.33
N ASP A 235 -8.59 -34.64 -12.86
CA ASP A 235 -7.43 -34.38 -11.99
C ASP A 235 -6.44 -33.36 -12.59
N GLN A 236 -6.31 -33.33 -13.92
CA GLN A 236 -5.46 -32.35 -14.60
C GLN A 236 -6.04 -30.93 -14.54
N GLU A 237 -7.36 -30.80 -14.64
CA GLU A 237 -8.08 -29.52 -14.48
C GLU A 237 -7.96 -29.03 -13.03
N ILE A 238 -8.15 -29.92 -12.05
CA ILE A 238 -7.99 -29.60 -10.62
C ILE A 238 -6.57 -29.12 -10.33
N LYS A 239 -5.55 -29.91 -10.68
CA LYS A 239 -4.13 -29.54 -10.46
C LYS A 239 -3.73 -28.24 -11.16
N LEU A 240 -4.31 -27.97 -12.34
CA LEU A 240 -4.09 -26.69 -13.02
C LEU A 240 -4.69 -25.54 -12.20
N LEU A 241 -5.94 -25.65 -11.77
CA LEU A 241 -6.63 -24.63 -10.99
C LEU A 241 -6.01 -24.42 -9.60
N GLU A 242 -5.44 -25.45 -9.00
CA GLU A 242 -4.68 -25.35 -7.73
C GLU A 242 -3.51 -24.36 -7.79
N HIS A 243 -2.99 -24.01 -8.97
CA HIS A 243 -1.99 -22.95 -9.10
C HIS A 243 -2.56 -21.56 -8.73
N GLY A 244 -3.86 -21.32 -8.92
CA GLY A 244 -4.51 -20.03 -8.67
C GLY A 244 -4.73 -19.21 -9.95
N LEU A 245 -5.74 -18.33 -9.95
CA LEU A 245 -6.02 -17.44 -11.10
C LEU A 245 -4.95 -16.36 -11.34
N LYS A 246 -4.06 -16.13 -10.36
CA LYS A 246 -2.90 -15.23 -10.48
C LYS A 246 -1.63 -15.93 -10.97
N PHE A 247 -1.69 -17.23 -11.24
CA PHE A 247 -0.57 -17.95 -11.80
C PHE A 247 -0.38 -17.56 -13.27
N THR A 248 0.83 -17.14 -13.63
CA THR A 248 1.17 -16.75 -15.00
C THR A 248 1.96 -17.87 -15.66
N PRO A 249 1.40 -18.55 -16.69
CA PRO A 249 2.16 -19.47 -17.52
C PRO A 249 3.38 -18.77 -18.13
N THR A 250 4.48 -19.50 -18.34
CA THR A 250 5.64 -19.00 -19.08
C THR A 250 5.15 -18.46 -20.43
N PRO A 251 5.36 -17.17 -20.74
CA PRO A 251 4.92 -16.59 -22.00
C PRO A 251 5.63 -17.27 -23.17
N ILE A 252 4.91 -17.43 -24.27
CA ILE A 252 5.52 -17.75 -25.57
C ILE A 252 6.22 -16.47 -26.02
N SER A 253 7.34 -16.58 -26.74
CA SER A 253 8.01 -15.42 -27.34
C SER A 253 7.01 -14.62 -28.18
N ASP A 254 6.67 -13.41 -27.72
CA ASP A 254 5.84 -12.47 -28.46
C ASP A 254 6.72 -11.36 -29.03
N ASN A 255 7.17 -11.59 -30.26
CA ASN A 255 8.02 -10.64 -30.95
C ASN A 255 7.25 -9.37 -31.36
N VAL A 256 5.92 -9.44 -31.49
CA VAL A 256 5.08 -8.31 -31.91
C VAL A 256 4.96 -7.31 -30.76
N ASP A 257 4.67 -7.80 -29.56
CA ASP A 257 4.60 -6.98 -28.36
C ASP A 257 5.96 -6.36 -28.03
N LEU A 258 7.06 -7.14 -28.14
CA LEU A 258 8.42 -6.60 -27.93
C LEU A 258 8.76 -5.46 -28.89
N ILE A 259 8.43 -5.59 -30.18
CA ILE A 259 8.65 -4.54 -31.18
C ILE A 259 7.78 -3.31 -30.85
N THR A 260 6.51 -3.54 -30.51
CA THR A 260 5.57 -2.46 -30.16
C THR A 260 6.01 -1.69 -28.92
N ASP A 261 6.45 -2.39 -27.88
CA ASP A 261 6.98 -1.81 -26.63
C ASP A 261 8.28 -1.04 -26.89
N THR A 262 9.16 -1.60 -27.71
CA THR A 262 10.40 -0.93 -28.13
C THR A 262 10.08 0.37 -28.87
N ASP A 263 9.12 0.34 -29.79
CA ASP A 263 8.68 1.53 -30.51
C ASP A 263 8.04 2.57 -29.60
N GLU A 264 7.22 2.16 -28.63
CA GLU A 264 6.65 3.08 -27.65
C GLU A 264 7.73 3.68 -26.75
N PHE A 265 8.73 2.90 -26.36
CA PHE A 265 9.87 3.37 -25.59
C PHE A 265 10.72 4.37 -26.38
N CYS A 266 11.07 4.07 -27.64
CA CYS A 266 11.79 4.99 -28.52
C CYS A 266 11.01 6.29 -28.72
N ARG A 267 9.67 6.22 -28.87
CA ARG A 267 8.81 7.40 -28.92
C ARG A 267 8.87 8.21 -27.63
N LYS A 268 8.88 7.59 -26.45
CA LYS A 268 9.05 8.26 -25.16
C LYS A 268 10.40 8.96 -25.05
N LEU A 269 11.48 8.35 -25.54
CA LEU A 269 12.81 8.97 -25.60
C LEU A 269 12.79 10.23 -26.47
N ARG A 270 12.23 10.14 -27.69
CA ARG A 270 12.08 11.29 -28.58
C ARG A 270 11.24 12.40 -27.96
N LEU A 271 10.15 12.07 -27.25
CA LEU A 271 9.35 13.06 -26.55
C LEU A 271 10.13 13.75 -25.44
N ARG A 272 10.96 13.00 -24.70
CA ARG A 272 11.76 13.55 -23.61
C ARG A 272 12.87 14.47 -24.11
N GLU A 273 13.49 14.15 -25.24
CA GLU A 273 14.39 15.07 -25.94
C GLU A 273 13.63 16.30 -26.44
N PHE A 274 12.50 16.07 -27.12
CA PHE A 274 11.72 17.14 -27.77
C PHE A 274 11.30 18.23 -26.78
N PHE A 275 10.87 17.83 -25.58
CA PHE A 275 10.40 18.72 -24.51
C PHE A 275 11.46 18.99 -23.42
N GLY A 276 12.68 18.44 -23.52
CA GLY A 276 13.68 18.48 -22.46
C GLY A 276 14.12 19.89 -22.07
N ASN A 277 14.08 20.82 -23.04
CA ASN A 277 14.44 22.23 -22.85
C ASN A 277 13.22 23.16 -22.79
N THR A 278 12.00 22.62 -22.79
CA THR A 278 10.78 23.43 -22.70
C THR A 278 10.28 23.43 -21.25
N ASN A 279 10.24 24.60 -20.63
CA ASN A 279 9.45 24.81 -19.41
C ASN A 279 7.97 24.85 -19.81
N TYR A 280 7.35 23.68 -19.91
CA TYR A 280 5.94 23.58 -20.26
C TYR A 280 5.08 23.75 -19.01
N GLU A 281 4.60 24.97 -18.77
CA GLU A 281 3.62 25.23 -17.72
C GLU A 281 2.22 24.81 -18.20
N ASP A 282 1.83 23.56 -17.92
CA ASP A 282 0.47 23.09 -18.09
C ASP A 282 -0.29 23.21 -16.77
N GLY A 283 -1.26 24.12 -16.71
CA GLY A 283 -2.17 24.24 -15.56
C GLY A 283 -3.24 23.14 -15.50
N SER A 284 -3.33 22.28 -16.52
CA SER A 284 -4.39 21.26 -16.60
C SER A 284 -4.11 20.10 -15.65
N LEU A 285 -5.10 19.74 -14.83
CA LEU A 285 -5.04 18.60 -13.92
C LEU A 285 -5.16 17.27 -14.67
N VAL A 286 -5.95 17.26 -15.74
CA VAL A 286 -6.18 16.10 -16.60
C VAL A 286 -6.08 16.47 -18.08
N ARG A 287 -5.65 15.51 -18.90
CA ARG A 287 -5.52 15.68 -20.35
C ARG A 287 -5.54 14.35 -21.09
N ASN A 288 -6.05 14.36 -22.31
CA ASN A 288 -5.87 13.24 -23.22
C ASN A 288 -4.38 13.06 -23.57
N LYS A 289 -3.95 11.80 -23.69
CA LYS A 289 -2.63 11.48 -24.25
C LYS A 289 -2.63 11.88 -25.72
N LYS A 290 -1.81 12.87 -26.10
CA LYS A 290 -1.63 13.22 -27.51
C LYS A 290 -0.76 12.16 -28.19
N GLY A 291 -1.16 11.74 -29.39
CA GLY A 291 -0.38 10.84 -30.25
C GLY A 291 0.80 11.51 -30.95
N THR A 292 1.31 12.63 -30.43
CA THR A 292 2.44 13.35 -31.04
C THR A 292 3.66 12.44 -31.09
N ASN A 293 4.22 12.30 -32.29
CA ASN A 293 5.48 11.63 -32.53
C ASN A 293 6.47 12.68 -33.07
N PRO A 294 7.50 13.07 -32.29
CA PRO A 294 8.53 13.97 -32.76
C PRO A 294 9.18 13.47 -34.06
N GLN A 295 9.56 14.39 -34.94
CA GLN A 295 10.33 14.05 -36.14
C GLN A 295 11.65 13.38 -35.74
N PRO A 296 12.07 12.30 -36.42
CA PRO A 296 13.38 11.67 -36.22
C PRO A 296 14.54 12.64 -36.49
N ASN A 297 15.75 12.29 -36.04
CA ASN A 297 17.01 12.99 -36.34
C ASN A 297 17.16 14.44 -35.82
N ARG A 298 16.36 14.88 -34.84
CA ARG A 298 16.61 16.16 -34.13
C ARG A 298 17.93 16.13 -33.36
N ASP A 299 18.23 14.98 -32.75
CA ASP A 299 19.49 14.65 -32.12
C ASP A 299 20.05 13.37 -32.79
N LYS A 300 21.24 13.48 -33.36
CA LYS A 300 21.88 12.39 -34.10
C LYS A 300 22.28 11.22 -33.19
N HIS A 301 22.78 11.51 -31.99
CA HIS A 301 23.20 10.48 -31.04
C HIS A 301 22.00 9.71 -30.49
N LEU A 302 20.90 10.42 -30.22
CA LEU A 302 19.65 9.79 -29.82
C LEU A 302 19.10 8.88 -30.92
N GLU A 303 19.13 9.33 -32.17
CA GLU A 303 18.61 8.52 -33.27
C GLU A 303 19.49 7.30 -33.55
N GLU A 304 20.81 7.43 -33.45
CA GLU A 304 21.74 6.29 -33.51
C GLU A 304 21.46 5.26 -32.42
N TYR A 305 21.22 5.71 -31.18
CA TYR A 305 20.82 4.85 -30.06
C TYR A 305 19.47 4.16 -30.30
N ILE A 306 18.47 4.91 -30.79
CA ILE A 306 17.15 4.36 -31.14
C ILE A 306 17.26 3.30 -32.22
N ASN A 307 18.07 3.53 -33.25
CA ASN A 307 18.30 2.57 -34.33
C ASN A 307 18.98 1.30 -33.81
N CYS A 308 19.98 1.45 -32.94
CA CYS A 308 20.63 0.32 -32.27
C CYS A 308 19.63 -0.48 -31.42
N LEU A 309 18.76 0.18 -30.65
CA LEU A 309 17.72 -0.49 -29.86
C LEU A 309 16.72 -1.26 -30.73
N LYS A 310 16.22 -0.63 -31.80
CA LYS A 310 15.30 -1.28 -32.74
C LYS A 310 15.95 -2.46 -33.45
N GLN A 311 17.20 -2.31 -33.89
CA GLN A 311 17.96 -3.41 -34.49
C GLN A 311 18.16 -4.56 -33.49
N THR A 312 18.53 -4.23 -32.26
CA THR A 312 18.70 -5.20 -31.17
C THR A 312 17.39 -5.92 -30.85
N ALA A 313 16.25 -5.23 -30.81
CA ALA A 313 14.94 -5.87 -30.62
C ALA A 313 14.59 -6.84 -31.76
N ASN A 314 14.96 -6.48 -33.00
CA ASN A 314 14.77 -7.34 -34.18
C ASN A 314 15.76 -8.51 -34.25
N THR A 315 16.99 -8.38 -33.74
CA THR A 315 18.01 -9.45 -33.77
C THR A 315 17.96 -10.35 -32.53
N ASN A 316 17.48 -9.84 -31.39
CA ASN A 316 17.18 -10.62 -30.19
C ASN A 316 15.89 -11.47 -30.33
N ILE A 317 15.32 -11.53 -31.53
CA ILE A 317 14.38 -12.59 -31.95
C ILE A 317 15.17 -13.91 -32.05
N VAL A 318 15.73 -14.35 -30.94
CA VAL A 318 16.31 -15.66 -30.81
C VAL A 318 15.21 -16.52 -30.24
N ASP A 319 14.90 -17.60 -30.95
CA ASP A 319 14.01 -18.69 -30.54
C ASP A 319 14.66 -19.44 -29.36
N SER A 320 14.89 -18.73 -28.25
CA SER A 320 15.43 -19.31 -27.04
C SER A 320 14.33 -20.20 -26.49
N HIS A 321 14.60 -21.50 -26.44
CA HIS A 321 13.65 -22.47 -25.92
C HIS A 321 13.49 -22.25 -24.42
N VAL A 322 12.60 -21.34 -24.02
CA VAL A 322 12.30 -21.09 -22.62
C VAL A 322 11.53 -22.28 -22.09
N LYS A 323 12.07 -22.94 -21.07
CA LYS A 323 11.40 -24.07 -20.43
C LYS A 323 10.09 -23.59 -19.80
N SER A 324 8.98 -24.14 -20.29
CA SER A 324 7.64 -23.87 -19.75
C SER A 324 7.55 -24.29 -18.27
N ASN A 325 6.94 -23.42 -17.45
CA ASN A 325 6.57 -23.71 -16.07
C ASN A 325 5.33 -24.62 -15.93
N LEU A 326 4.66 -24.95 -17.05
CA LEU A 326 3.56 -25.90 -17.12
C LEU A 326 3.87 -27.10 -18.02
N PRO A 327 3.46 -28.33 -17.66
CA PRO A 327 3.44 -29.48 -18.56
C PRO A 327 2.54 -29.26 -19.79
N LYS A 328 2.88 -29.90 -20.92
CA LYS A 328 2.09 -29.82 -22.17
C LYS A 328 0.63 -30.24 -21.99
N SER A 329 0.35 -31.19 -21.09
CA SER A 329 -1.02 -31.59 -20.75
C SER A 329 -1.80 -30.43 -20.14
N GLN A 330 -1.26 -29.76 -19.13
CA GLN A 330 -1.90 -28.60 -18.49
C GLN A 330 -2.07 -27.41 -19.45
N GLN A 331 -1.13 -27.18 -20.37
CA GLN A 331 -1.31 -26.16 -21.41
C GLN A 331 -2.52 -26.44 -22.33
N LYS A 332 -2.72 -27.70 -22.73
CA LYS A 332 -3.93 -28.11 -23.48
C LYS A 332 -5.18 -27.95 -22.63
N THR A 333 -5.10 -28.29 -21.34
CA THR A 333 -6.20 -28.14 -20.38
C THR A 333 -6.64 -26.68 -20.21
N ILE A 334 -5.71 -25.71 -20.22
CA ILE A 334 -6.05 -24.27 -20.22
C ILE A 334 -6.99 -23.95 -21.39
N LYS A 335 -6.61 -24.33 -22.61
CA LYS A 335 -7.44 -24.08 -23.81
C LYS A 335 -8.80 -24.77 -23.72
N LYS A 336 -8.82 -26.00 -23.18
CA LYS A 336 -10.07 -26.75 -22.96
C LYS A 336 -11.01 -26.01 -22.01
N LEU A 337 -10.52 -25.56 -20.86
CA LEU A 337 -11.32 -24.82 -19.87
C LEU A 337 -11.75 -23.44 -20.40
N GLN A 338 -10.89 -22.75 -21.17
CA GLN A 338 -11.22 -21.46 -21.77
C GLN A 338 -12.36 -21.55 -22.80
N ASN A 339 -12.40 -22.64 -23.57
CA ASN A 339 -13.40 -22.86 -24.60
C ASN A 339 -14.67 -23.58 -24.08
N ASP A 340 -14.73 -23.87 -22.78
CA ASP A 340 -15.87 -24.56 -22.19
C ASP A 340 -16.99 -23.57 -21.90
N GLU A 341 -18.01 -23.55 -22.77
CA GLU A 341 -19.14 -22.63 -22.64
C GLU A 341 -20.15 -23.04 -21.57
N SER A 342 -20.06 -24.26 -21.01
CA SER A 342 -21.00 -24.77 -20.01
C SER A 342 -20.76 -24.20 -18.61
N ILE A 343 -19.52 -23.78 -18.33
CA ILE A 343 -19.09 -23.32 -17.01
C ILE A 343 -18.61 -21.86 -17.04
N ILE A 344 -18.56 -21.27 -15.86
CA ILE A 344 -17.88 -20.00 -15.60
C ILE A 344 -16.92 -20.17 -14.41
N ILE A 345 -15.71 -19.65 -14.55
CA ILE A 345 -14.68 -19.68 -13.51
C ILE A 345 -14.53 -18.26 -12.96
N LYS A 346 -14.69 -18.10 -11.65
CA LYS A 346 -14.58 -16.83 -10.93
C LYS A 346 -13.71 -16.96 -9.70
N GLU A 347 -13.10 -15.85 -9.30
CA GLU A 347 -12.54 -15.74 -7.95
C GLU A 347 -13.65 -15.62 -6.91
N ALA A 348 -13.43 -16.22 -5.74
CA ALA A 348 -14.29 -16.02 -4.59
C ALA A 348 -14.18 -14.60 -4.06
N ASP A 349 -15.29 -14.10 -3.53
CA ASP A 349 -15.43 -12.77 -2.95
C ASP A 349 -14.45 -12.46 -1.81
N LYS A 350 -14.09 -13.51 -1.05
CA LYS A 350 -13.11 -13.49 0.05
C LYS A 350 -12.34 -14.81 0.06
N GLY A 351 -11.10 -14.77 0.55
CA GLY A 351 -10.29 -15.97 0.78
C GLY A 351 -9.55 -16.52 -0.44
N GLY A 352 -9.64 -15.88 -1.61
CA GLY A 352 -8.82 -16.21 -2.79
C GLY A 352 -9.07 -17.59 -3.42
N GLY A 353 -10.19 -18.23 -3.07
CA GLY A 353 -10.63 -19.49 -3.68
C GLY A 353 -11.09 -19.31 -5.13
N ILE A 354 -11.01 -20.38 -5.91
CA ILE A 354 -11.53 -20.46 -7.28
C ILE A 354 -12.89 -21.15 -7.24
N VAL A 355 -13.88 -20.53 -7.85
CA VAL A 355 -15.24 -21.04 -7.91
C VAL A 355 -15.60 -21.35 -9.36
N ILE A 356 -16.03 -22.57 -9.60
CA ILE A 356 -16.53 -23.03 -10.90
C ILE A 356 -18.04 -23.17 -10.77
N MET A 357 -18.81 -22.58 -11.68
CA MET A 357 -20.27 -22.65 -11.66
C MET A 357 -20.80 -23.01 -13.03
N ASP A 358 -21.99 -23.61 -13.10
CA ASP A 358 -22.70 -23.69 -14.38
C ASP A 358 -23.04 -22.26 -14.85
N LYS A 359 -22.84 -21.99 -16.15
CA LYS A 359 -22.97 -20.64 -16.70
C LYS A 359 -24.41 -20.13 -16.70
N ASP A 360 -25.37 -21.03 -16.89
CA ASP A 360 -26.81 -20.77 -16.76
C ASP A 360 -27.17 -20.38 -15.33
N HIS A 361 -26.75 -21.17 -14.34
CA HIS A 361 -27.01 -20.91 -12.93
C HIS A 361 -26.42 -19.55 -12.49
N TYR A 362 -25.18 -19.24 -12.90
CA TYR A 362 -24.58 -17.95 -12.63
C TYR A 362 -25.39 -16.78 -13.22
N LYS A 363 -25.87 -16.94 -14.46
CA LYS A 363 -26.69 -15.93 -15.13
C LYS A 363 -28.00 -15.71 -14.38
N ASP A 364 -28.67 -16.78 -13.96
CA ASP A 364 -29.93 -16.70 -13.22
C ASP A 364 -29.72 -16.01 -11.87
N MET A 365 -28.65 -16.34 -11.13
CA MET A 365 -28.30 -15.65 -9.89
C MET A 365 -28.11 -14.14 -10.08
N VAL A 366 -27.44 -13.74 -11.17
CA VAL A 366 -27.24 -12.32 -11.53
C VAL A 366 -28.56 -11.65 -11.86
N LEU A 367 -29.41 -12.27 -12.67
CA LEU A 367 -30.70 -11.70 -13.07
C LEU A 367 -31.65 -11.57 -11.88
N ASN A 368 -31.77 -12.62 -11.06
CA ASN A 368 -32.59 -12.59 -9.84
C ASN A 368 -32.15 -11.48 -8.88
N GLN A 369 -30.84 -11.22 -8.77
CA GLN A 369 -30.36 -10.10 -7.97
C GLN A 369 -30.79 -8.74 -8.55
N LEU A 370 -30.74 -8.57 -9.87
CA LEU A 370 -31.11 -7.32 -10.54
C LEU A 370 -32.63 -7.09 -10.62
N GLU A 371 -33.44 -8.12 -10.37
CA GLU A 371 -34.89 -8.04 -10.29
C GLU A 371 -35.40 -7.47 -8.95
N ASP A 372 -34.53 -7.34 -7.95
CA ASP A 372 -34.89 -6.74 -6.67
C ASP A 372 -35.22 -5.24 -6.83
N GLY A 373 -36.51 -4.94 -6.93
CA GLY A 373 -37.05 -3.59 -7.11
C GLY A 373 -36.85 -2.66 -5.91
N VAL A 374 -36.39 -3.17 -4.76
CA VAL A 374 -36.03 -2.34 -3.61
C VAL A 374 -34.68 -1.64 -3.85
N PHE A 375 -33.72 -2.35 -4.44
CA PHE A 375 -32.36 -1.83 -4.67
C PHE A 375 -32.07 -1.44 -6.12
N TYR A 376 -32.79 -2.01 -7.09
CA TYR A 376 -32.54 -1.81 -8.52
C TYR A 376 -33.76 -1.26 -9.25
N GLN A 377 -33.50 -0.38 -10.22
CA GLN A 377 -34.52 0.14 -11.12
C GLN A 377 -34.20 -0.25 -12.56
N LYS A 378 -35.12 -0.96 -13.20
CA LYS A 378 -35.02 -1.28 -14.63
C LYS A 378 -35.19 0.00 -15.46
N LEU A 379 -34.24 0.24 -16.36
CA LEU A 379 -34.27 1.37 -17.28
C LEU A 379 -34.85 0.94 -18.64
N ASN A 380 -35.61 1.84 -19.28
CA ASN A 380 -36.21 1.61 -20.62
C ASN A 380 -35.18 1.61 -21.77
N GLY A 381 -33.90 1.82 -21.47
CA GLY A 381 -32.84 1.84 -22.46
C GLY A 381 -31.52 2.35 -21.89
N ASN A 382 -30.46 2.21 -22.68
CA ASN A 382 -29.12 2.67 -22.31
C ASN A 382 -29.09 4.22 -22.20
N ARG A 383 -28.69 4.72 -21.03
CA ARG A 383 -28.63 6.16 -20.72
C ARG A 383 -27.29 6.83 -21.01
N ASP A 384 -26.26 6.10 -21.46
CA ASP A 384 -24.90 6.63 -21.63
C ASP A 384 -24.85 7.88 -22.52
N LYS A 385 -25.58 7.89 -23.64
CA LYS A 385 -25.66 9.06 -24.53
C LYS A 385 -26.27 10.28 -23.83
N SER A 386 -27.33 10.05 -23.04
CA SER A 386 -28.01 11.11 -22.30
C SER A 386 -27.13 11.65 -21.16
N THR A 387 -26.39 10.76 -20.47
CA THR A 387 -25.42 11.13 -19.43
C THR A 387 -24.29 11.98 -20.03
N MET A 388 -23.73 11.56 -21.16
CA MET A 388 -22.70 12.36 -21.85
C MET A 388 -23.22 13.72 -22.33
N SER A 389 -24.49 13.81 -22.74
CA SER A 389 -25.11 15.11 -23.05
C SER A 389 -25.17 16.03 -21.83
N LYS A 390 -25.55 15.50 -20.66
CA LYS A 390 -25.54 16.25 -19.39
C LYS A 390 -24.12 16.70 -19.00
N ILE A 391 -23.13 15.81 -19.11
CA ILE A 391 -21.73 16.15 -18.85
C ILE A 391 -21.25 17.27 -19.78
N ARG A 392 -21.58 17.21 -21.07
CA ARG A 392 -21.23 18.30 -22.02
C ARG A 392 -21.89 19.64 -21.65
N LYS A 393 -23.12 19.62 -21.14
CA LYS A 393 -23.80 20.83 -20.65
C LYS A 393 -23.07 21.42 -19.44
N LEU A 394 -22.73 20.59 -18.44
CA LEU A 394 -21.95 21.02 -17.27
C LEU A 394 -20.60 21.62 -17.65
N ILE A 395 -19.88 21.00 -18.59
CA ILE A 395 -18.59 21.52 -19.08
C ILE A 395 -18.77 22.88 -19.77
N LYS A 396 -19.88 23.10 -20.46
CA LYS A 396 -20.18 24.39 -21.10
C LYS A 396 -20.50 25.46 -20.06
N GLU A 397 -21.26 25.12 -19.03
CA GLU A 397 -21.65 26.00 -17.93
C GLU A 397 -20.44 26.48 -17.12
N TYR A 398 -19.52 25.57 -16.78
CA TYR A 398 -18.31 25.89 -16.01
C TYR A 398 -17.06 26.02 -16.89
N SER A 399 -17.25 26.46 -18.14
CA SER A 399 -16.18 26.53 -19.13
C SER A 399 -15.01 27.41 -18.69
N ASP A 400 -15.27 28.47 -17.94
CA ASP A 400 -14.25 29.45 -17.51
C ASP A 400 -13.31 28.89 -16.43
N ASN A 401 -13.73 27.83 -15.73
CA ASN A 401 -12.96 27.17 -14.69
C ASN A 401 -12.14 25.98 -15.20
N LEU A 402 -12.25 25.64 -16.49
CA LEU A 402 -11.61 24.47 -17.09
C LEU A 402 -10.68 24.88 -18.21
N THR A 403 -9.51 24.24 -18.29
CA THR A 403 -8.63 24.40 -19.45
C THR A 403 -9.19 23.68 -20.67
N ASP A 404 -8.73 24.05 -21.87
CA ASP A 404 -9.15 23.36 -23.10
C ASP A 404 -8.77 21.88 -23.11
N LYS A 405 -7.67 21.50 -22.44
CA LYS A 405 -7.24 20.10 -22.34
C LYS A 405 -8.10 19.30 -21.38
N GLU A 406 -8.58 19.91 -20.31
CA GLU A 406 -9.53 19.29 -19.39
C GLU A 406 -10.89 19.10 -20.07
N LYS A 407 -11.35 20.12 -20.80
CA LYS A 407 -12.56 20.03 -21.65
C LYS A 407 -12.43 18.90 -22.67
N ASP A 408 -11.29 18.81 -23.36
CA ASP A 408 -11.00 17.74 -24.31
C ASP A 408 -11.00 16.36 -23.63
N TYR A 409 -10.31 16.23 -22.50
CA TYR A 409 -10.29 15.01 -21.71
C TYR A 409 -11.71 14.56 -21.30
N LEU A 410 -12.55 15.47 -20.82
CA LEU A 410 -13.90 15.09 -20.37
C LEU A 410 -14.86 14.77 -21.53
N LYS A 411 -14.65 15.31 -22.73
CA LYS A 411 -15.58 15.17 -23.87
C LYS A 411 -15.17 14.11 -24.88
N ASN A 412 -13.87 13.95 -25.11
CA ASN A 412 -13.34 13.26 -26.28
C ASN A 412 -12.68 11.95 -25.85
N PHE A 413 -13.52 10.92 -25.74
CA PHE A 413 -13.12 9.54 -25.51
C PHE A 413 -14.16 8.54 -25.96
N GLU A 414 -13.73 7.30 -26.15
CA GLU A 414 -14.62 6.18 -26.44
C GLU A 414 -15.37 5.79 -25.17
N VAL A 415 -16.68 6.04 -25.14
CA VAL A 415 -17.56 5.68 -24.03
C VAL A 415 -18.05 4.25 -24.22
N LYS A 416 -17.86 3.41 -23.20
CA LYS A 416 -18.35 2.02 -23.15
C LYS A 416 -19.27 1.83 -21.95
N THR A 417 -20.38 1.13 -22.18
CA THR A 417 -21.31 0.77 -21.09
C THR A 417 -20.60 -0.09 -20.06
N SER A 418 -20.84 0.19 -18.78
CA SER A 418 -20.23 -0.58 -17.69
C SER A 418 -20.68 -2.04 -17.73
N ASN A 419 -19.72 -2.95 -17.53
CA ASN A 419 -19.99 -4.38 -17.42
C ASN A 419 -20.44 -4.71 -16.00
N PHE A 420 -21.43 -5.60 -15.88
CA PHE A 420 -21.85 -6.15 -14.60
C PHE A 420 -21.37 -7.59 -14.47
N TYR A 421 -20.85 -7.95 -13.30
CA TYR A 421 -20.62 -9.35 -12.93
C TYR A 421 -20.71 -9.55 -11.42
N GLY A 422 -21.06 -10.76 -10.99
CA GLY A 422 -21.05 -11.17 -9.60
C GLY A 422 -19.79 -11.94 -9.19
N LEU A 423 -19.29 -11.72 -7.98
CA LEU A 423 -18.30 -12.59 -7.33
C LEU A 423 -18.97 -13.49 -6.27
N PRO A 424 -18.78 -14.82 -6.29
CA PRO A 424 -19.43 -15.72 -5.33
C PRO A 424 -18.98 -15.50 -3.88
N LYS A 425 -19.93 -15.21 -2.99
CA LYS A 425 -19.72 -15.04 -1.54
C LYS A 425 -19.76 -16.39 -0.82
N ILE A 426 -18.83 -17.28 -1.14
CA ILE A 426 -18.72 -18.63 -0.55
C ILE A 426 -18.70 -18.63 0.99
N HIS A 427 -18.20 -17.55 1.61
CA HIS A 427 -18.13 -17.36 3.06
C HIS A 427 -19.49 -17.03 3.72
N LYS A 428 -20.55 -16.85 2.92
CA LYS A 428 -21.92 -16.60 3.39
C LYS A 428 -22.85 -17.79 3.19
N SER A 429 -22.40 -18.83 2.46
CA SER A 429 -23.15 -20.07 2.29
C SER A 429 -22.78 -21.05 3.39
N LYS A 430 -23.76 -21.45 4.20
CA LYS A 430 -23.60 -22.47 5.24
C LYS A 430 -23.27 -23.81 4.62
N GLU A 431 -23.95 -24.17 3.54
CA GLU A 431 -23.71 -25.43 2.82
C GLU A 431 -22.24 -25.56 2.38
N ILE A 432 -21.66 -24.49 1.83
CA ILE A 432 -20.25 -24.46 1.46
C ILE A 432 -19.34 -24.48 2.69
N GLN A 433 -19.64 -23.69 3.74
CA GLN A 433 -18.82 -23.69 4.96
C GLN A 433 -18.76 -25.08 5.61
N ASP A 434 -19.90 -25.76 5.72
CA ASP A 434 -20.00 -27.09 6.33
C ASP A 434 -19.15 -28.11 5.56
N HIS A 435 -19.16 -28.07 4.23
CA HIS A 435 -18.30 -28.93 3.40
C HIS A 435 -16.81 -28.57 3.52
N VAL A 436 -16.49 -27.27 3.56
CA VAL A 436 -15.11 -26.78 3.73
C VAL A 436 -14.52 -27.22 5.07
N GLU A 437 -15.33 -27.20 6.14
CA GLU A 437 -14.90 -27.61 7.48
C GLU A 437 -14.70 -29.12 7.60
N ASN A 438 -15.48 -29.91 6.87
CA ASN A 438 -15.44 -31.37 6.92
C ASN A 438 -14.53 -32.01 5.86
N CYS A 439 -13.95 -31.21 4.96
CA CYS A 439 -13.05 -31.69 3.91
C CYS A 439 -11.57 -31.51 4.30
N ASP A 440 -10.73 -32.47 3.91
CA ASP A 440 -9.26 -32.38 3.95
C ASP A 440 -8.67 -32.49 2.53
N SER A 441 -9.22 -31.71 1.60
CA SER A 441 -8.78 -31.66 0.20
C SER A 441 -8.72 -30.23 -0.30
N MET A 442 -7.81 -29.98 -1.25
CA MET A 442 -7.71 -28.73 -2.00
C MET A 442 -8.91 -28.51 -2.94
N TYR A 443 -9.71 -29.55 -3.18
CA TYR A 443 -10.88 -29.56 -4.05
C TYR A 443 -12.14 -30.02 -3.31
N ILE A 444 -13.24 -29.29 -3.50
CA ILE A 444 -14.59 -29.72 -3.11
C ILE A 444 -15.56 -29.56 -4.28
N LYS A 445 -16.58 -30.42 -4.33
CA LYS A 445 -17.70 -30.31 -5.27
C LYS A 445 -19.03 -30.23 -4.51
N ILE A 446 -19.84 -29.22 -4.81
CA ILE A 446 -21.17 -28.99 -4.22
C ILE A 446 -22.09 -28.45 -5.31
N ASN A 447 -23.07 -29.20 -5.77
CA ASN A 447 -23.87 -28.77 -6.92
C ASN A 447 -24.86 -27.66 -6.55
N ARG A 448 -24.74 -26.48 -7.18
CA ARG A 448 -25.72 -25.37 -7.13
C ARG A 448 -26.26 -25.06 -5.72
N PRO A 449 -25.41 -24.63 -4.77
CA PRO A 449 -25.83 -24.32 -3.42
C PRO A 449 -26.87 -23.19 -3.39
N THR A 450 -27.99 -23.45 -2.74
CA THR A 450 -29.18 -22.57 -2.79
C THR A 450 -29.02 -21.27 -2.01
N ASP A 451 -28.13 -21.25 -1.02
CA ASP A 451 -27.87 -20.11 -0.14
C ASP A 451 -26.67 -19.26 -0.59
N LEU A 452 -26.07 -19.59 -1.74
CA LEU A 452 -24.98 -18.81 -2.31
C LEU A 452 -25.47 -17.42 -2.70
N LYS A 453 -24.76 -16.40 -2.23
CA LYS A 453 -24.95 -15.01 -2.64
C LYS A 453 -23.79 -14.55 -3.50
N ILE A 454 -24.01 -13.55 -4.35
CA ILE A 454 -22.95 -12.92 -5.13
C ILE A 454 -22.71 -11.47 -4.65
N ARG A 455 -21.48 -10.96 -4.79
CA ARG A 455 -21.16 -9.54 -4.67
C ARG A 455 -21.33 -8.91 -6.06
N PRO A 456 -22.25 -7.96 -6.24
CA PRO A 456 -22.39 -7.26 -7.51
C PRO A 456 -21.16 -6.38 -7.73
N ILE A 457 -20.57 -6.44 -8.92
CA ILE A 457 -19.46 -5.58 -9.36
C ILE A 457 -19.86 -4.90 -10.66
N ILE A 458 -19.71 -3.57 -10.69
CA ILE A 458 -19.91 -2.75 -11.89
C ILE A 458 -18.53 -2.28 -12.35
N ALA A 459 -18.03 -2.88 -13.42
CA ALA A 459 -16.77 -2.48 -14.06
C ALA A 459 -17.02 -1.45 -15.15
N GLY A 460 -16.71 -0.18 -14.85
CA GLY A 460 -16.84 0.95 -15.78
C GLY A 460 -15.50 1.61 -16.15
N PRO A 461 -14.51 0.89 -16.71
CA PRO A 461 -13.18 1.45 -17.01
C PRO A 461 -13.20 2.55 -18.09
N SER A 462 -14.29 2.69 -18.84
CA SER A 462 -14.51 3.76 -19.83
C SER A 462 -15.98 4.20 -19.87
N CYS A 463 -16.66 4.15 -18.72
CA CYS A 463 -18.07 4.54 -18.63
C CYS A 463 -18.25 6.05 -18.80
N SER A 464 -19.50 6.47 -19.04
CA SER A 464 -19.82 7.87 -19.34
C SER A 464 -19.36 8.85 -18.25
N THR A 465 -19.29 8.43 -16.99
CA THR A 465 -18.87 9.27 -15.86
C THR A 465 -17.40 9.13 -15.47
N GLN A 466 -16.68 8.13 -15.97
CA GLN A 466 -15.34 7.75 -15.48
C GLN A 466 -14.35 8.91 -15.44
N ARG A 467 -14.24 9.68 -16.53
CA ARG A 467 -13.30 10.79 -16.64
C ARG A 467 -13.68 11.99 -15.77
N LEU A 468 -14.98 12.24 -15.61
CA LEU A 468 -15.47 13.25 -14.68
C LEU A 468 -15.16 12.84 -13.24
N SER A 469 -15.41 11.58 -12.87
CA SER A 469 -15.05 11.04 -11.56
C SER A 469 -13.56 11.14 -11.28
N ASN A 470 -12.70 10.89 -12.28
CA ASN A 470 -11.25 11.06 -12.14
C ASN A 470 -10.86 12.52 -11.83
N LEU A 471 -11.40 13.49 -12.59
CA LEU A 471 -11.14 14.90 -12.34
C LEU A 471 -11.62 15.31 -10.93
N LEU A 472 -12.82 14.87 -10.54
CA LEU A 472 -13.36 15.15 -9.21
C LEU A 472 -12.49 14.55 -8.10
N ASP A 473 -12.00 13.33 -8.27
CA ASP A 473 -11.07 12.71 -7.31
C ASP A 473 -9.79 13.54 -7.13
N ILE A 474 -9.19 14.01 -8.23
CA ILE A 474 -8.01 14.88 -8.17
C ILE A 474 -8.31 16.20 -7.45
N LEU A 475 -9.47 16.80 -7.70
CA LEU A 475 -9.88 18.07 -7.08
C LEU A 475 -10.21 17.91 -5.60
N LEU A 476 -10.85 16.81 -5.22
CA LEU A 476 -11.32 16.57 -3.85
C LEU A 476 -10.21 16.04 -2.94
N LYS A 477 -9.25 15.28 -3.47
CA LYS A 477 -8.18 14.64 -2.67
C LYS A 477 -7.42 15.59 -1.73
N PRO A 478 -7.03 16.82 -2.13
CA PRO A 478 -6.41 17.78 -1.22
C PRO A 478 -7.37 18.38 -0.18
N LEU A 479 -8.68 18.25 -0.38
CA LEU A 479 -9.70 18.69 0.58
C LEU A 479 -10.05 17.58 1.57
N CYS A 480 -9.91 16.31 1.18
CA CYS A 480 -10.17 15.17 2.06
C CYS A 480 -9.41 15.26 3.39
N ILE A 481 -8.17 15.74 3.36
CA ILE A 481 -7.33 15.91 4.57
C ILE A 481 -7.86 16.96 5.56
N LYS A 482 -8.79 17.81 5.12
CA LYS A 482 -9.39 18.86 5.96
C LYS A 482 -10.66 18.38 6.67
N VAL A 483 -11.16 17.20 6.32
CA VAL A 483 -12.36 16.64 6.94
C VAL A 483 -11.99 16.11 8.33
N PRO A 484 -12.76 16.40 9.40
CA PRO A 484 -12.45 15.94 10.75
C PRO A 484 -12.34 14.41 10.90
N SER A 485 -13.03 13.66 10.04
CA SER A 485 -12.99 12.19 10.00
C SER A 485 -11.84 11.63 9.15
N PHE A 486 -10.94 12.47 8.62
CA PHE A 486 -9.82 12.01 7.83
C PHE A 486 -8.80 11.29 8.71
N VAL A 487 -8.57 10.02 8.39
CA VAL A 487 -7.54 9.18 9.01
C VAL A 487 -6.49 8.91 7.96
N ARG A 488 -5.24 9.32 8.22
CA ARG A 488 -4.15 9.16 7.25
C ARG A 488 -3.69 7.71 7.11
N ASP A 489 -3.54 7.02 8.24
CA ASP A 489 -3.01 5.65 8.34
C ASP A 489 -3.38 5.04 9.70
N ASP A 490 -3.07 3.75 9.90
CA ASP A 490 -3.35 3.03 11.15
C ASP A 490 -2.73 3.70 12.38
N MET A 491 -1.59 4.39 12.24
CA MET A 491 -0.94 5.09 13.35
C MET A 491 -1.64 6.40 13.68
N ASP A 492 -2.13 7.10 12.67
CA ASP A 492 -2.97 8.28 12.83
C ASP A 492 -4.29 7.91 13.53
N PHE A 493 -4.91 6.80 13.13
CA PHE A 493 -6.11 6.25 13.78
C PHE A 493 -5.91 6.01 15.28
N LEU A 494 -4.78 5.40 15.66
CA LEU A 494 -4.48 5.13 17.07
C LEU A 494 -4.39 6.41 17.91
N ASN A 495 -4.05 7.57 17.32
CA ASN A 495 -4.07 8.84 18.04
C ASN A 495 -5.49 9.38 18.31
N TYR A 496 -6.50 8.91 17.57
CA TYR A 496 -7.90 9.23 17.81
C TYR A 496 -8.57 8.30 18.83
N ILE A 497 -7.95 7.17 19.16
CA ILE A 497 -8.45 6.25 20.18
C ILE A 497 -8.01 6.76 21.56
N PRO A 498 -8.93 6.90 22.53
CA PRO A 498 -8.56 7.27 23.90
C PRO A 498 -7.69 6.20 24.56
N ASP A 499 -6.71 6.61 25.36
CA ASP A 499 -5.76 5.73 26.07
C ASP A 499 -6.44 4.68 26.97
N ARG A 500 -7.69 4.94 27.39
CA ARG A 500 -8.51 4.03 28.20
C ARG A 500 -9.95 4.05 27.72
N VAL A 501 -10.53 2.86 27.59
CA VAL A 501 -11.96 2.65 27.37
C VAL A 501 -12.49 1.68 28.44
N PRO A 502 -13.77 1.79 28.85
CA PRO A 502 -14.43 0.77 29.66
C PRO A 502 -14.31 -0.63 29.03
N LEU A 503 -14.25 -1.68 29.86
CA LEU A 503 -14.00 -3.06 29.42
C LEU A 503 -15.00 -3.58 28.38
N ASP A 504 -16.22 -3.05 28.40
CA ASP A 504 -17.32 -3.46 27.53
C ASP A 504 -17.45 -2.57 26.28
N THR A 505 -16.48 -1.70 26.01
CA THR A 505 -16.53 -0.78 24.88
C THR A 505 -16.17 -1.50 23.58
N ILE A 506 -17.10 -1.49 22.62
CA ILE A 506 -16.84 -1.94 21.25
C ILE A 506 -16.39 -0.73 20.44
N LEU A 507 -15.12 -0.71 20.04
CA LEU A 507 -14.61 0.25 19.06
C LEU A 507 -14.91 -0.26 17.65
N GLN A 508 -15.78 0.45 16.92
CA GLN A 508 -16.10 0.14 15.54
C GLN A 508 -15.46 1.18 14.62
N LEU A 509 -14.56 0.73 13.75
CA LEU A 509 -14.01 1.55 12.68
C LEU A 509 -14.73 1.21 11.37
N MET A 510 -15.38 2.21 10.78
CA MET A 510 -15.89 2.12 9.41
C MET A 510 -14.89 2.78 8.47
N ILE A 511 -14.16 1.96 7.72
CA ILE A 511 -13.25 2.44 6.67
C ILE A 511 -14.02 2.42 5.36
N ASP A 512 -14.18 3.58 4.74
CA ASP A 512 -14.68 3.69 3.38
C ASP A 512 -13.51 4.08 2.46
N GLU A 513 -12.94 3.09 1.75
CA GLU A 513 -11.82 3.33 0.82
C GLU A 513 -12.26 4.02 -0.49
N GLY A 514 -13.55 4.29 -0.66
CA GLY A 514 -14.09 4.93 -1.86
C GLY A 514 -14.97 6.13 -1.53
N MET A 515 -14.40 7.33 -1.50
CA MET A 515 -15.19 8.56 -1.66
C MET A 515 -15.79 8.62 -3.07
N PHE A 516 -16.89 7.91 -3.30
CA PHE A 516 -17.85 8.30 -4.34
C PHE A 516 -18.88 9.21 -3.68
N LEU A 517 -18.53 10.49 -3.50
CA LEU A 517 -19.51 11.53 -3.14
C LEU A 517 -20.43 11.78 -4.33
N PHE A 518 -21.50 10.99 -4.45
CA PHE A 518 -22.76 11.42 -5.04
C PHE A 518 -23.91 10.69 -4.34
N GLY A 519 -24.38 11.28 -3.24
CA GLY A 519 -25.57 10.85 -2.51
C GLY A 519 -25.76 11.69 -1.27
N SER A 520 -26.63 12.71 -1.35
CA SER A 520 -27.21 13.34 -0.17
C SER A 520 -27.97 12.28 0.63
N HIS A 521 -27.53 12.05 1.87
CA HIS A 521 -28.01 11.03 2.82
C HIS A 521 -27.56 9.59 2.53
N VAL A 522 -26.45 9.19 3.14
CA VAL A 522 -26.20 7.79 3.48
C VAL A 522 -26.16 7.70 5.00
N ALA A 523 -27.34 7.47 5.57
CA ALA A 523 -27.43 6.77 6.85
C ALA A 523 -27.13 5.30 6.53
N CYS A 524 -25.96 4.82 6.93
CA CYS A 524 -25.69 3.39 6.96
C CYS A 524 -26.36 2.81 8.21
N ASP A 525 -27.66 2.51 8.12
CA ASP A 525 -28.26 1.50 8.97
C ASP A 525 -27.71 0.13 8.54
N THR A 526 -27.12 -0.59 9.50
CA THR A 526 -26.61 -1.95 9.29
C THR A 526 -27.51 -2.95 10.00
N GLY A 527 -27.90 -3.99 9.28
CA GLY A 527 -28.48 -5.23 9.79
C GLY A 527 -27.61 -6.43 9.43
#